data_AF-A0A1A8KKP7-F1
#
_entry.id   AF-A0A1A8KKP7-F1
#
_cell.length_a   1.000
_cell.length_b   1.000
_cell.length_c   1.000
_cell.angle_alpha   90.00
_cell.angle_beta   90.00
_cell.angle_gamma   90.00
#
_symmetry.space_group_name_H-M   'P 1'
#
loop_
_entity.id
_entity.type
_entity.pdbx_description
1 polymer ?
#
loop_
_entity_poly.entity_id
_entity_poly.type
_entity_poly.pdbx_seq_one_letter_code
_entity_poly.pdbx_strand_id
1 'polypeptide(L)' 'KGKDYSVNDQFPKEILDRRRVLFPLGKKFIQDGKRAVISVDKLFVDGKIYKERGVTDWLY' A
#
# COMPACT_ATOMS: atom_id res chain seq x y z
N LYS A 1 -15.89 -3.32 -27.32
CA LYS A 1 -14.82 -2.36 -26.96
C LYS A 1 -14.63 -2.50 -25.44
N GLY A 2 -13.40 -2.82 -24.99
CA GLY A 2 -13.11 -3.39 -23.68
C GLY A 2 -13.71 -2.61 -22.51
N LYS A 3 -14.36 -3.32 -21.59
CA LYS A 3 -14.67 -2.79 -20.27
C LYS A 3 -13.33 -2.66 -19.55
N ASP A 4 -12.82 -1.44 -19.41
CA ASP A 4 -11.85 -1.11 -18.39
C ASP A 4 -12.52 -1.41 -17.05
N TYR A 5 -12.36 -2.65 -16.58
CA TYR A 5 -12.70 -3.05 -15.22
C TYR A 5 -11.81 -2.23 -14.31
N SER A 6 -12.26 -1.03 -13.98
CA SER A 6 -11.63 -0.19 -12.99
C SER A 6 -11.73 -0.94 -11.67
N VAL A 7 -10.65 -1.60 -11.29
CA VAL A 7 -10.42 -2.28 -10.00
C VAL A 7 -10.41 -1.26 -8.82
N ASN A 8 -11.05 -0.11 -9.02
CA ASN A 8 -11.24 0.94 -8.03
C ASN A 8 -12.48 0.69 -7.15
N ASP A 9 -13.41 -0.18 -7.55
CA ASP A 9 -14.65 -0.43 -6.79
C ASP A 9 -14.53 -1.55 -5.72
N GLN A 10 -13.41 -2.30 -5.71
CA GLN A 10 -13.25 -3.42 -4.77
C GLN A 10 -12.82 -2.99 -3.37
N PHE A 11 -12.38 -1.73 -3.18
CA PHE A 11 -11.90 -1.25 -1.91
C PHE A 11 -12.53 0.11 -1.57
N PRO A 12 -12.98 0.33 -0.32
CA PRO A 12 -13.53 1.62 0.07
C PRO A 12 -12.48 2.73 -0.05
N LYS A 13 -12.94 3.98 -0.22
CA LYS A 13 -12.08 5.16 -0.40
C LYS A 13 -10.99 5.29 0.68
N GLU A 14 -11.27 4.87 1.91
CA GLU A 14 -10.28 4.85 3.00
C GLU A 14 -9.05 3.99 2.68
N ILE A 15 -9.25 2.84 2.03
CA ILE A 15 -8.15 1.95 1.65
C ILE A 15 -7.34 2.56 0.51
N LEU A 16 -8.02 3.22 -0.44
CA LEU A 16 -7.35 3.94 -1.53
C LEU A 16 -6.49 5.10 -0.99
N ASP A 17 -7.01 5.83 -0.01
CA ASP A 17 -6.28 6.92 0.65
C ASP A 17 -5.03 6.40 1.39
N ARG A 18 -5.19 5.33 2.19
CA ARG A 18 -4.08 4.64 2.85
C ARG A 18 -3.03 4.14 1.84
N ARG A 19 -3.46 3.54 0.73
CA ARG A 19 -2.58 3.14 -0.37
C ARG A 19 -1.77 4.30 -0.91
N ARG A 20 -2.39 5.46 -1.09
CA ARG A 20 -1.74 6.66 -1.62
C ARG A 20 -0.56 7.10 -0.74
N VAL A 21 -0.65 6.89 0.57
CA VAL A 21 0.45 7.11 1.52
C VAL A 21 1.52 6.01 1.43
N LEU A 22 1.11 4.75 1.26
CA LEU A 22 2.03 3.61 1.18
C LEU A 22 2.81 3.51 -0.14
N PHE A 23 2.25 3.98 -1.25
CA PHE A 23 2.90 3.97 -2.58
C PHE A 23 4.28 4.65 -2.60
N PRO A 24 4.43 5.92 -2.16
CA PRO A 24 5.73 6.57 -2.11
C PRO A 24 6.68 5.90 -1.11
N LEU A 25 6.17 5.35 0.00
CA LEU A 25 6.98 4.61 0.97
C LEU A 25 7.53 3.31 0.36
N GLY A 26 6.67 2.51 -0.25
CA GLY A 26 7.07 1.30 -0.97
C GLY A 26 8.11 1.60 -2.04
N LYS A 27 7.93 2.68 -2.81
CA LYS A 27 8.92 3.14 -3.80
C LYS A 27 10.25 3.54 -3.16
N LYS A 28 10.24 4.18 -1.98
CA LYS A 28 11.47 4.50 -1.23
C LYS A 28 12.19 3.22 -0.80
N PHE A 29 11.47 2.24 -0.25
CA PHE A 29 12.08 0.96 0.15
C PHE A 29 12.66 0.18 -1.03
N ILE A 30 11.97 0.17 -2.18
CA ILE A 30 12.50 -0.45 -3.41
C ILE A 30 13.78 0.25 -3.87
N GLN A 31 13.83 1.59 -3.82
CA GLN A 31 15.04 2.36 -4.13
C GLN A 31 16.19 2.10 -3.13
N ASP A 32 15.86 1.80 -1.88
CA ASP A 32 16.81 1.39 -0.83
C ASP A 32 17.31 -0.06 -1.00
N GLY A 33 16.87 -0.76 -2.05
CA GLY A 33 17.22 -2.16 -2.33
C GLY A 33 16.40 -3.19 -1.53
N LYS A 34 15.37 -2.74 -0.80
CA LYS A 34 14.48 -3.62 -0.02
C LYS A 34 13.28 -4.08 -0.85
N ARG A 35 12.81 -5.29 -0.59
CA ARG A 35 11.61 -5.83 -1.23
C ARG A 35 10.36 -5.22 -0.60
N ALA A 36 9.70 -4.28 -1.27
CA ALA A 36 8.47 -3.66 -0.77
C ALA A 36 7.25 -4.07 -1.60
N VAL A 37 6.20 -4.56 -0.94
CA VAL A 37 4.95 -5.05 -1.56
C VAL A 37 3.76 -4.42 -0.85
N ILE A 38 2.88 -3.75 -1.58
CA ILE A 38 1.64 -3.19 -1.02
C ILE A 38 0.50 -4.16 -1.26
N SER A 39 -0.12 -4.64 -0.20
CA SER A 39 -1.30 -5.52 -0.25
C SER A 39 -2.45 -4.86 0.50
N VAL A 40 -3.55 -4.59 -0.20
CA VAL A 40 -4.71 -3.84 0.32
C VAL A 40 -4.29 -2.50 0.93
N ASP A 41 -4.24 -2.37 2.26
CA ASP A 41 -3.83 -1.20 3.05
C ASP A 41 -2.51 -1.42 3.80
N LYS A 42 -1.76 -2.47 3.48
CA LYS A 42 -0.57 -2.91 4.20
C LYS A 42 0.65 -2.86 3.29
N LEU A 43 1.72 -2.29 3.80
CA LEU A 43 3.03 -2.34 3.15
C LEU A 43 3.84 -3.47 3.80
N PHE A 44 4.38 -4.37 2.99
CA PHE A 44 5.28 -5.43 3.41
C PHE A 44 6.67 -5.09 2.91
N VAL A 45 7.63 -4.93 3.82
CA VAL A 45 9.04 -4.67 3.50
C VAL A 45 9.83 -5.89 3.95
N ASP A 46 10.55 -6.51 3.03
CA ASP A 46 11.36 -7.71 3.25
C ASP A 46 10.55 -8.89 3.84
N GLY A 47 9.30 -9.02 3.40
CA GLY A 47 8.37 -10.04 3.91
C GLY A 47 7.79 -9.75 5.29
N LYS A 48 8.16 -8.63 5.92
CA LYS A 48 7.60 -8.17 7.20
C LYS A 48 6.61 -7.04 6.96
N ILE A 49 5.50 -7.05 7.68
CA ILE A 49 4.56 -5.93 7.65
C ILE A 49 5.22 -4.68 8.23
N TYR A 50 5.21 -3.60 7.45
CA TYR A 50 5.64 -2.28 7.88
C TYR A 50 4.56 -1.70 8.79
N LYS A 51 4.92 -1.51 10.06
CA LYS A 51 4.07 -0.90 11.07
C LYS A 51 4.76 0.36 11.59
N GLU A 52 4.29 1.51 11.15
CA GLU A 52 4.80 2.79 11.61
C GLU A 52 3.65 3.60 12.22
N ARG A 53 3.86 4.03 13.48
CA ARG A 53 2.88 4.86 14.18
C ARG A 53 2.70 6.18 13.43
N GLY A 54 1.45 6.57 13.21
CA GLY A 54 1.08 7.75 12.41
C GLY A 54 1.05 7.54 10.88
N VAL A 55 1.59 6.41 10.36
CA VAL A 55 1.53 6.09 8.93
C VAL A 55 0.64 4.89 8.65
N THR A 56 0.67 3.86 9.51
CA THR A 56 -0.19 2.67 9.44
C THR A 56 -0.89 2.45 10.77
N ASP A 57 -1.50 3.50 11.31
CA ASP A 57 -2.09 3.47 12.65
C ASP A 57 -3.27 2.47 12.75
N TRP A 58 -3.98 2.27 11.64
CA TRP A 58 -5.06 1.28 11.50
C TRP A 58 -4.63 -0.20 11.59
N LEU A 59 -3.32 -0.46 11.76
CA LEU A 59 -2.78 -1.81 11.99
C LEU A 59 -2.54 -2.13 13.47
N TYR A 60 -2.82 -1.16 14.35
CA TYR A 60 -2.78 -1.29 15.80
C TYR A 60 -4.18 -1.52 16.38
#